data_AF-A0A3D2MUF5-F1
#
_entry.id   AF-A0A3D2MUF5-F1
#
_cell.length_a   1.000
_cell.length_b   1.000
_cell.length_c   1.000
_cell.angle_alpha   90.00
_cell.angle_beta   90.00
_cell.angle_gamma   90.00
#
_symmetry.space_group_name_H-M   'P 1'
#
loop_
_entity.id
_entity.type
_entity.pdbx_description
1 polymer ?
#
loop_
_entity_poly.entity_id
_entity_poly.type
_entity_poly.pdbx_seq_one_letter_code
_entity_poly.pdbx_strand_id
1 'polypeptide(L)' 'TRDPIGIFEKKLLENGLATQAEFDENDAMATQVSEDAAEFADNSPDPALEELYTDVMVDNSTALTYRYERK' A
#
# COMPACT_ATOMS: atom_id res chain seq x y z
N THR A 1 -8.12 -19.32 19.90
CA THR A 1 -7.19 -18.49 19.09
C THR A 1 -7.04 -17.13 19.77
N ARG A 2 -5.82 -16.58 19.87
CA ARG A 2 -5.55 -15.26 20.50
C ARG A 2 -5.59 -14.14 19.45
N ASP A 3 -6.57 -14.19 18.57
CA ASP A 3 -6.72 -13.20 17.50
C ASP A 3 -7.31 -11.91 18.07
N PRO A 4 -6.58 -10.79 18.07
CA PRO A 4 -7.08 -9.53 18.60
C PRO A 4 -8.29 -8.99 17.84
N ILE A 5 -8.42 -9.28 16.54
CA ILE A 5 -9.52 -8.78 15.71
C ILE A 5 -10.82 -9.46 16.11
N GLY A 6 -10.88 -10.80 16.06
CA GLY A 6 -12.07 -11.54 16.48
C GLY A 6 -12.43 -11.37 17.97
N ILE A 7 -11.43 -11.15 18.85
CA ILE A 7 -11.69 -10.82 20.26
C ILE A 7 -12.39 -9.46 20.39
N PHE A 8 -12.01 -8.47 19.57
CA PHE A 8 -12.59 -7.14 19.63
C PHE A 8 -13.98 -7.09 18.97
N GLU A 9 -14.15 -7.76 17.83
CA GLU A 9 -15.45 -7.94 17.17
C GLU A 9 -16.49 -8.49 18.15
N LYS A 10 -16.16 -9.59 18.83
CA LYS A 10 -17.03 -10.19 19.85
C LYS A 10 -17.41 -9.19 20.95
N LYS A 11 -16.46 -8.37 21.42
CA LYS A 11 -16.75 -7.34 22.42
C LYS A 11 -17.71 -6.28 21.89
N LEU A 12 -17.56 -5.84 20.65
CA LEU A 12 -18.44 -4.85 20.04
C LEU A 12 -19.88 -5.37 19.88
N LEU A 13 -20.03 -6.63 19.43
CA LEU A 13 -21.32 -7.31 19.33
C LEU A 13 -21.98 -7.49 20.70
N GLU A 14 -21.24 -7.96 21.71
CA GLU A 14 -21.75 -8.16 23.07
C GLU A 14 -22.25 -6.86 23.72
N ASN A 15 -21.67 -5.71 23.36
CA ASN A 15 -22.07 -4.39 23.87
C ASN A 15 -23.12 -3.71 22.98
N GLY A 16 -23.58 -4.34 21.89
CA GLY A 16 -24.54 -3.77 20.95
C GLY A 16 -24.03 -2.50 20.24
N LEU A 17 -22.71 -2.36 20.11
CA LEU A 17 -22.06 -1.21 19.47
C LEU A 17 -21.86 -1.39 17.97
N ALA A 18 -22.07 -2.61 17.48
CA ALA A 18 -22.01 -2.98 16.07
C ALA A 18 -22.90 -4.22 15.86
N THR A 19 -23.16 -4.53 14.60
CA THR A 19 -23.93 -5.68 14.14
C THR A 19 -23.08 -6.58 13.25
N GLN A 20 -23.46 -7.86 13.14
CA GLN A 20 -22.75 -8.78 12.26
C GLN A 20 -22.78 -8.30 10.79
N ALA A 21 -23.90 -7.72 10.36
CA ALA A 21 -24.06 -7.21 8.99
C ALA A 21 -23.06 -6.08 8.67
N GLU A 22 -22.75 -5.20 9.63
CA GLU A 22 -21.75 -4.14 9.45
C GLU A 22 -20.33 -4.72 9.31
N PHE A 23 -20.02 -5.80 10.02
CA PHE A 23 -18.73 -6.49 9.85
C PHE A 23 -18.65 -7.19 8.51
N ASP A 24 -19.69 -7.91 8.11
CA ASP A 24 -19.76 -8.61 6.83
C ASP A 24 -19.64 -7.63 5.64
N GLU A 25 -20.28 -6.46 5.74
CA GLU A 25 -20.17 -5.39 4.74
C GLU A 25 -18.75 -4.81 4.69
N ASN A 26 -18.13 -4.58 5.85
CA ASN A 26 -16.76 -4.06 5.93
C ASN A 26 -15.74 -5.05 5.33
N ASP A 27 -15.88 -6.34 5.62
CA ASP A 27 -15.01 -7.38 5.04
C ASP A 27 -15.13 -7.45 3.52
N ALA A 28 -16.36 -7.30 2.99
CA ALA A 28 -16.59 -7.23 1.55
C ALA A 28 -15.94 -5.99 0.94
N MET A 29 -16.10 -4.81 1.56
CA MET A 29 -15.46 -3.58 1.11
C MET A 29 -13.93 -3.66 1.16
N ALA A 30 -13.36 -4.17 2.25
CA ALA A 30 -11.92 -4.31 2.41
C ALA A 30 -11.32 -5.25 1.35
N THR A 31 -12.04 -6.34 1.05
CA THR A 31 -11.67 -7.27 -0.01
C THR A 31 -11.68 -6.57 -1.37
N GLN A 32 -12.78 -5.87 -1.70
CA GLN A 32 -12.89 -5.16 -2.97
C GLN A 32 -11.79 -4.12 -3.17
N VAL A 33 -11.50 -3.30 -2.15
CA VAL A 33 -10.42 -2.30 -2.23
C VAL A 33 -9.06 -2.97 -2.46
N SER A 34 -8.83 -4.14 -1.85
CA SER A 34 -7.59 -4.90 -2.04
C SER A 34 -7.48 -5.46 -3.46
N GLU A 35 -8.58 -5.97 -4.01
CA GLU A 35 -8.64 -6.47 -5.40
C GLU A 35 -8.44 -5.33 -6.40
N ASP A 36 -9.11 -4.20 -6.23
CA ASP A 36 -8.96 -3.02 -7.08
C ASP A 36 -7.52 -2.49 -7.09
N ALA A 37 -6.87 -2.48 -5.92
CA ALA A 37 -5.49 -2.06 -5.78
C ALA A 37 -4.51 -3.04 -6.46
N ALA A 38 -4.78 -4.34 -6.37
CA ALA A 38 -3.99 -5.36 -7.06
C ALA A 38 -4.16 -5.24 -8.59
N GLU A 39 -5.38 -5.08 -9.08
CA GLU A 39 -5.66 -4.90 -10.51
C GLU A 39 -5.01 -3.61 -11.05
N PHE A 40 -5.03 -2.53 -10.28
CA PHE A 40 -4.32 -1.30 -10.65
C PHE A 40 -2.81 -1.53 -10.76
N ALA A 41 -2.21 -2.27 -9.83
CA ALA A 41 -0.79 -2.56 -9.86
C ALA A 41 -0.40 -3.43 -11.07
N ASP A 42 -1.19 -4.47 -11.37
CA ASP A 42 -0.95 -5.36 -12.51
C ASP A 42 -1.12 -4.66 -13.87
N ASN A 43 -2.02 -3.69 -13.96
CA ASN A 43 -2.25 -2.91 -15.18
C ASN A 43 -1.38 -1.65 -15.27
N SER A 44 -0.57 -1.36 -14.25
CA SER A 44 0.31 -0.20 -14.27
C SER A 44 1.44 -0.42 -15.28
N PRO A 45 1.77 0.56 -16.12
CA PRO A 45 2.87 0.44 -17.07
C PRO A 45 4.20 0.31 -16.34
N ASP A 46 5.13 -0.43 -16.94
CA ASP A 46 6.52 -0.45 -16.48
C ASP A 46 7.13 0.96 -16.49
N PRO A 47 8.05 1.25 -15.55
CA PRO A 47 8.78 2.51 -15.56
C PRO A 47 9.63 2.64 -16.82
N ALA A 48 9.92 3.89 -17.21
CA ALA A 48 10.82 4.16 -18.34
C ALA A 48 12.25 3.68 -18.05
N LEU A 49 13.01 3.33 -19.10
CA LEU A 49 14.39 2.85 -18.95
C LEU A 49 15.31 3.89 -18.29
N GLU A 50 15.01 5.17 -18.47
CA GLU A 50 15.73 6.29 -17.87
C GLU A 50 15.66 6.27 -16.34
N GLU A 51 14.61 5.69 -15.75
CA GLU A 51 14.47 5.55 -14.29
C GLU A 51 15.46 4.56 -13.68
N LEU A 52 16.18 3.78 -14.49
CA LEU A 52 17.28 2.97 -13.98
C LEU A 52 18.43 3.83 -13.38
N TYR A 53 18.53 5.09 -13.79
CA TYR A 53 19.64 5.98 -13.43
C TYR A 53 19.28 7.06 -12.40
N THR A 54 18.00 7.17 -12.04
CA THR A 54 17.50 8.10 -11.01
C THR A 54 17.61 7.46 -9.62
N ASP A 55 17.52 8.26 -8.55
CA ASP A 55 17.59 7.84 -7.14
C ASP A 55 18.84 7.06 -6.68
N VAL A 56 19.87 6.93 -7.53
CA VAL A 56 21.16 6.31 -7.16
C VAL A 56 21.97 7.21 -6.22
N MET A 57 21.86 8.53 -6.40
CA MET A 57 22.48 9.55 -5.57
C MET A 57 21.49 10.71 -5.42
N VAL A 58 21.61 11.47 -4.33
CA VAL A 58 20.83 12.70 -4.16
C VAL A 58 21.15 13.67 -5.29
N ASP A 59 20.10 14.28 -5.85
CA ASP A 59 20.23 15.36 -6.82
C ASP A 59 21.13 16.47 -6.27
N ASN A 60 22.06 16.96 -7.10
CA ASN A 60 23.13 17.89 -6.72
C ASN A 60 24.19 17.35 -5.75
N SER A 61 24.33 16.02 -5.60
CA SER A 61 25.53 15.49 -4.93
C SER A 61 26.77 15.91 -5.71
N THR A 62 27.80 16.36 -4.99
CA THR A 62 29.10 16.74 -5.58
C THR A 62 29.66 15.63 -6.46
N ALA A 63 29.44 14.36 -6.08
CA ALA A 63 29.85 13.19 -6.87
C ALA A 63 29.18 13.10 -8.25
N LEU A 64 27.91 13.50 -8.39
CA LEU A 64 27.21 13.54 -9.68
C LEU A 64 27.68 14.74 -10.53
N THR A 65 27.83 15.93 -9.93
CA THR A 65 28.32 17.13 -10.62
C THR A 65 29.69 16.89 -11.25
N TYR A 66 30.61 16.26 -10.53
CA TYR A 66 31.95 15.93 -11.04
C TYR A 66 31.96 14.98 -12.24
N ARG A 67 30.98 14.08 -12.38
CA ARG A 67 30.90 13.12 -13.49
C ARG A 67 30.40 13.77 -14.79
N TYR A 68 29.49 14.74 -14.70
CA TYR A 68 28.90 15.41 -15.86
C TYR A 68 29.71 16.62 -16.36
N GLU A 69 30.52 17.25 -15.51
CA GLU A 69 31.37 18.40 -15.86
C GLU A 69 32.71 18.02 -16.54
N ARG A 70 33.14 16.76 -16.45
CA ARG A 70 34.24 16.23 -17.31
C ARG A 70 33.66 15.69 -18.61
N LYS A 71 33.29 16.58 -19.52
CA LYS A 71 33.24 16.30 -20.96
C LYS A 71 34.31 17.12 -21.67
#